data_AF-A0A3D4FI79-F1
#
_entry.id   AF-A0A3D4FI79-F1
#
_cell.length_a   1.000
_cell.length_b   1.000
_cell.length_c   1.000
_cell.angle_alpha   90.00
_cell.angle_beta   90.00
_cell.angle_gamma   90.00
#
_symmetry.space_group_name_H-M   'P 1'
#
loop_
_entity.id
_entity.type
_entity.pdbx_description
1 polymer ?
#
loop_
_entity_poly.entity_id
_entity_poly.type
_entity_poly.pdbx_seq_one_letter_code
_entity_poly.pdbx_strand_id
1 'polypeptide(L)'
;NFACGTGYITKSLLNKSIKYKITSVDQSNKMLEKLLNTNNLRVTAIQSDGIEFLKTTNEKYDVIFFGWALSYFDHNELLKLFNRVLKPGGILAIITNVEGTLDN
;
A
#
# COMPACT_ATOMS: atom_id res chain seq x y z
N ASN A 1 -2.44 1.79 -1.17
CA ASN A 1 -2.06 0.39 -0.91
C ASN A 1 -0.57 0.29 -1.16
N PHE A 2 0.21 0.31 -0.08
CA PHE A 2 1.67 0.36 -0.11
C PHE A 2 2.25 -1.07 -0.09
N ALA A 3 3.28 -1.33 -0.90
CA ALA A 3 3.81 -2.67 -1.16
C ALA A 3 2.69 -3.66 -1.53
N CYS A 4 1.92 -3.33 -2.57
CA CYS A 4 0.59 -3.88 -2.78
C CYS A 4 0.54 -5.35 -3.24
N GLY A 5 1.68 -5.92 -3.63
CA GLY A 5 1.79 -7.25 -4.23
C GLY A 5 0.80 -7.43 -5.38
N THR A 6 0.11 -8.57 -5.41
CA THR A 6 -0.92 -8.89 -6.41
C THR A 6 -2.25 -8.15 -6.19
N GLY A 7 -2.28 -7.22 -5.24
CA GLY A 7 -3.41 -6.33 -5.00
C GLY A 7 -4.52 -6.88 -4.11
N TYR A 8 -4.24 -7.78 -3.16
CA TYR A 8 -5.27 -8.35 -2.27
C TYR A 8 -6.12 -7.27 -1.59
N ILE A 9 -5.47 -6.30 -0.93
CA ILE A 9 -6.16 -5.18 -0.27
C ILE A 9 -6.87 -4.30 -1.31
N THR A 10 -6.22 -3.98 -2.43
CA THR A 10 -6.83 -3.18 -3.51
C THR A 10 -8.13 -3.82 -4.03
N LYS A 11 -8.12 -5.13 -4.29
CA LYS A 11 -9.29 -5.89 -4.76
C LYS A 11 -10.41 -5.89 -3.71
N SER A 12 -10.06 -6.04 -2.43
CA SER A 12 -11.03 -5.94 -1.33
C SER A 12 -11.67 -4.54 -1.24
N LEU A 13 -10.88 -3.48 -1.39
CA LEU A 13 -11.37 -2.09 -1.39
C LEU A 13 -12.27 -1.78 -2.60
N LEU A 14 -11.99 -2.37 -3.76
CA LEU A 14 -12.83 -2.21 -4.96
C LEU A 14 -14.24 -2.78 -4.75
N ASN A 15 -14.39 -3.82 -3.94
CA ASN A 15 -15.67 -4.48 -3.65
C ASN A 15 -16.48 -3.77 -2.55
N LYS A 16 -15.95 -2.73 -1.92
CA LYS A 16 -16.69 -1.93 -0.93
C LYS A 16 -17.68 -0.99 -1.63
N SER A 17 -18.79 -0.69 -0.95
CA SER A 17 -19.80 0.28 -1.40
C SER A 17 -19.21 1.69 -1.55
N ILE A 18 -18.27 2.05 -0.67
CA ILE A 18 -17.51 3.30 -0.74
C ILE A 18 -16.52 3.21 -1.91
N LYS A 19 -16.59 4.19 -2.83
CA LYS A 19 -15.73 4.25 -3.99
C LYS A 19 -14.45 5.02 -3.69
N TYR A 20 -13.40 4.32 -3.28
CA TYR A 20 -12.06 4.88 -3.11
C TYR A 20 -11.37 5.11 -4.46
N LYS A 21 -10.56 6.18 -4.57
CA LYS A 21 -9.48 6.30 -5.56
C LYS A 21 -8.23 5.67 -4.94
N ILE A 22 -7.63 4.70 -5.62
CA ILE A 22 -6.63 3.82 -5.03
C ILE A 22 -5.32 3.94 -5.79
N THR A 23 -4.29 4.46 -5.13
CA THR A 23 -2.89 4.30 -5.56
C THR A 23 -2.35 2.99 -4.99
N SER A 24 -1.87 2.10 -5.85
CA SER A 24 -1.22 0.84 -5.50
C SER A 24 0.23 0.87 -5.96
N VAL A 25 1.17 0.67 -5.04
CA VAL A 25 2.61 0.77 -5.33
C VAL A 25 3.27 -0.55 -5.00
N ASP A 26 4.06 -1.07 -5.93
CA ASP A 26 4.91 -2.24 -5.69
C ASP A 26 6.16 -2.17 -6.58
N GLN A 27 7.29 -2.69 -6.10
CA GLN A 27 8.52 -2.73 -6.89
C GLN A 27 8.45 -3.76 -8.03
N SER A 28 7.63 -4.80 -7.87
CA SER A 28 7.57 -5.93 -8.80
C SER A 28 6.54 -5.71 -9.90
N ASN A 29 7.00 -5.48 -11.13
CA ASN A 29 6.11 -5.38 -12.29
C ASN A 29 5.23 -6.63 -12.45
N LYS A 30 5.79 -7.83 -12.22
CA LYS A 30 5.06 -9.11 -12.28
C LYS A 30 3.89 -9.18 -11.29
N MET A 31 4.01 -8.51 -10.14
CA MET A 31 2.91 -8.43 -9.16
C MET A 31 1.83 -7.46 -9.64
N LEU A 32 2.24 -6.32 -10.17
CA LEU A 32 1.32 -5.31 -10.70
C LEU A 32 0.54 -5.81 -11.92
N GLU A 33 1.14 -6.61 -12.79
CA GLU A 33 0.42 -7.26 -13.90
C GLU A 33 -0.80 -8.06 -13.40
N LYS A 34 -0.67 -8.79 -12.28
CA LYS A 34 -1.79 -9.53 -11.66
C LYS A 34 -2.86 -8.63 -11.02
N LEU A 35 -2.53 -7.38 -10.71
CA LEU A 35 -3.48 -6.36 -10.26
C LEU A 35 -4.17 -5.68 -11.46
N LEU A 36 -3.41 -5.35 -12.50
CA LEU A 36 -3.85 -4.59 -13.67
C LEU A 36 -4.85 -5.34 -14.55
N ASN A 37 -4.94 -6.68 -14.44
CA ASN A 37 -6.04 -7.47 -15.01
C ASN A 37 -7.45 -7.02 -14.57
N THR A 38 -7.57 -6.10 -13.61
CA THR A 38 -8.85 -5.51 -13.17
C THR A 38 -9.35 -4.35 -14.05
N ASN A 39 -8.49 -3.73 -14.87
CA ASN A 39 -8.75 -2.60 -15.77
C ASN A 39 -9.70 -1.51 -15.19
N ASN A 40 -9.59 -1.24 -13.88
CA ASN A 40 -10.52 -0.39 -13.15
C ASN A 40 -10.02 1.05 -13.07
N LEU A 41 -10.81 2.01 -13.56
CA LEU A 41 -10.48 3.44 -13.57
C LEU A 41 -10.20 4.05 -12.18
N ARG A 42 -10.58 3.37 -11.10
CA ARG A 42 -10.31 3.81 -9.72
C ARG A 42 -8.91 3.42 -9.23
N VAL A 43 -8.17 2.58 -9.95
CA VAL A 43 -6.86 2.09 -9.53
C VAL A 43 -5.77 2.69 -10.40
N THR A 44 -4.79 3.32 -9.75
CA THR A 44 -3.51 3.68 -10.36
C THR A 44 -2.46 2.73 -9.78
N ALA A 45 -1.91 1.86 -10.62
CA ALA A 45 -0.78 1.01 -10.27
C ALA A 45 0.53 1.72 -10.64
N ILE A 46 1.48 1.75 -9.71
CA ILE A 46 2.77 2.42 -9.88
C ILE A 46 3.86 1.40 -9.56
N GLN A 47 4.71 1.12 -10.55
CA GLN A 47 5.92 0.34 -10.32
C GLN A 47 7.00 1.26 -9.71
N SER A 48 7.35 1.02 -8.45
CA SER A 48 8.38 1.80 -7.77
C SER A 48 8.89 1.09 -6.52
N ASP A 49 10.14 1.38 -6.13
CA ASP A 49 10.55 1.12 -4.75
C ASP A 49 9.67 1.92 -3.79
N GLY A 50 9.27 1.29 -2.67
CA GLY A 50 8.33 1.89 -1.75
C GLY A 50 8.88 3.15 -1.07
N ILE A 51 10.15 3.11 -0.65
CA ILE A 51 10.79 4.25 0.03
C ILE A 51 10.99 5.40 -0.97
N GLU A 52 11.46 5.11 -2.18
CA GLU A 52 11.63 6.11 -3.22
C GLU A 52 10.31 6.76 -3.63
N PHE A 53 9.24 5.97 -3.80
CA PHE A 53 7.91 6.50 -4.04
C PHE A 53 7.48 7.46 -2.91
N LEU A 54 7.67 7.06 -1.66
CA LEU A 54 7.31 7.88 -0.51
C LEU A 54 8.22 9.10 -0.33
N LYS A 55 9.41 9.16 -0.92
CA LYS A 55 10.27 10.36 -0.91
C LYS A 55 9.86 11.35 -2.00
N THR A 56 9.47 10.85 -3.16
CA THR A 56 9.24 11.65 -4.37
C THR A 56 7.81 12.11 -4.57
N THR A 57 6.82 11.37 -4.05
CA THR A 57 5.41 11.74 -4.21
C THR A 57 5.06 13.03 -3.47
N ASN A 58 4.26 13.89 -4.10
CA ASN A 58 3.65 15.07 -3.47
C ASN A 58 2.19 14.83 -3.04
N GLU A 59 1.64 13.66 -3.37
CA GLU A 59 0.27 13.30 -3.05
C GLU A 59 0.07 13.16 -1.53
N LYS A 60 -1.15 13.47 -1.08
CA LYS A 60 -1.56 13.29 0.32
C LYS A 60 -2.71 12.30 0.40
N TYR A 61 -2.56 11.31 1.27
CA TYR A 61 -3.51 10.21 1.42
C TYR A 61 -4.36 10.35 2.68
N ASP A 62 -5.65 10.04 2.56
CA ASP A 62 -6.56 9.91 3.70
C ASP A 62 -6.26 8.64 4.50
N VAL A 63 -5.93 7.54 3.81
CA VAL A 63 -5.61 6.24 4.41
C VAL A 63 -4.47 5.57 3.66
N ILE A 64 -3.50 5.03 4.39
CA ILE A 64 -2.47 4.13 3.88
C ILE A 64 -2.77 2.73 4.42
N PHE A 65 -3.05 1.80 3.52
CA PHE A 65 -3.05 0.37 3.83
C PHE A 65 -1.70 -0.23 3.53
N PHE A 66 -1.15 -0.99 4.48
CA PHE A 66 0.13 -1.66 4.39
C PHE A 66 0.05 -3.08 4.97
N GLY A 67 0.05 -4.09 4.11
CA GLY A 67 -0.17 -5.49 4.51
C GLY A 67 1.02 -6.38 4.22
N TRP A 68 1.45 -7.14 5.23
CA TRP A 68 2.41 -8.25 5.15
C TRP A 68 3.74 -7.90 4.48
N ALA A 69 4.21 -6.69 4.69
CA ALA A 69 5.49 -6.23 4.14
C ALA A 69 6.31 -5.37 5.12
N LEU A 70 5.85 -5.20 6.37
CA LEU A 70 6.52 -4.35 7.37
C LEU A 70 7.98 -4.77 7.60
N SER A 71 8.24 -6.08 7.69
CA SER A 71 9.58 -6.64 7.94
C SER A 71 10.62 -6.35 6.85
N TYR A 72 10.22 -5.84 5.69
CA TYR A 72 11.13 -5.52 4.59
C TYR A 72 11.72 -4.11 4.67
N PHE A 73 11.31 -3.28 5.63
CA PHE A 73 11.66 -1.86 5.69
C PHE A 73 12.30 -1.46 7.01
N ASP A 74 13.11 -0.40 6.98
CA ASP A 74 13.48 0.32 8.20
C ASP A 74 12.24 1.05 8.74
N HIS A 75 11.79 0.66 9.94
CA HIS A 75 10.54 1.17 10.50
C HIS A 75 10.61 2.67 10.83
N ASN A 76 11.78 3.18 11.23
CA ASN A 76 11.93 4.58 11.62
C ASN A 76 11.82 5.51 10.40
N GLU A 77 12.51 5.17 9.31
CA GLU A 77 12.39 5.88 8.05
C GLU A 77 10.97 5.75 7.49
N LEU A 78 10.42 4.54 7.47
CA LEU A 78 9.12 4.26 6.90
C LEU A 78 7.99 5.06 7.59
N LEU A 79 7.96 5.06 8.93
CA LEU A 79 6.92 5.78 9.69
C LEU A 79 7.02 7.30 9.51
N LYS A 80 8.24 7.86 9.40
CA LYS A 80 8.44 9.28 9.08
C LYS A 80 7.90 9.62 7.70
N LEU A 81 8.18 8.76 6.72
CA LEU A 81 7.73 8.95 5.35
C LEU A 81 6.21 8.77 5.21
N PHE A 82 5.60 7.80 5.89
CA PHE A 82 4.13 7.67 5.96
C PHE A 82 3.49 8.91 6.57
N ASN A 83 4.02 9.40 7.69
CA ASN A 83 3.50 10.62 8.31
C ASN A 83 3.61 11.83 7.37
N ARG A 84 4.69 11.93 6.57
CA ARG A 84 4.85 12.98 5.56
C ARG A 84 3.74 12.95 4.52
N VAL A 85 3.32 11.78 4.04
CA VAL A 85 2.34 11.65 2.94
C VAL A 85 0.89 11.48 3.40
N LEU A 86 0.63 11.34 4.70
CA LEU A 86 -0.72 11.36 5.25
C LEU A 86 -1.24 12.80 5.35
N LYS A 87 -2.55 12.98 5.15
CA LYS A 87 -3.25 14.22 5.54
C LYS A 87 -3.31 14.33 7.06
N PRO A 88 -3.50 15.53 7.63
CA PRO A 88 -3.85 15.66 9.05
C PRO A 88 -5.08 14.81 9.40
N GLY A 89 -4.98 13.97 10.43
CA GLY A 89 -6.02 13.01 10.80
C GLY A 89 -6.12 11.76 9.91
N GLY A 90 -5.20 11.59 8.95
CA GLY A 90 -5.13 10.40 8.11
C GLY A 90 -4.75 9.14 8.89
N ILE A 91 -5.11 7.98 8.35
CA ILE A 91 -4.97 6.70 9.03
C ILE A 91 -3.89 5.84 8.36
N LEU A 92 -2.98 5.30 9.15
CA LEU A 92 -2.10 4.20 8.76
C LEU A 92 -2.66 2.88 9.30
N ALA A 93 -3.05 1.99 8.39
CA ALA A 93 -3.56 0.66 8.72
C ALA A 93 -2.53 -0.40 8.33
N ILE A 94 -1.93 -1.05 9.34
CA ILE A 94 -0.90 -2.07 9.16
C ILE A 94 -1.47 -3.44 9.49
N ILE A 95 -1.23 -4.41 8.60
CA ILE A 95 -1.40 -5.84 8.88
C ILE A 95 0.00 -6.46 8.80
N THR A 96 0.46 -7.10 9.86
CA THR A 96 1.76 -7.79 9.90
C THR A 96 1.61 -9.07 10.70
N ASN A 97 2.50 -10.03 10.41
CA ASN A 97 2.67 -11.18 11.28
C ASN A 97 3.60 -10.78 12.43
N VAL A 98 3.35 -11.34 13.60
CA VAL A 98 4.22 -11.29 14.77
C VAL A 98 4.74 -12.70 15.09
N GLU A 99 5.75 -12.80 15.94
CA GLU A 99 6.20 -14.09 16.49
C GLU A 99 5.00 -14.86 17.06
N GLY A 100 4.89 -16.15 16.76
CA GLY A 100 3.76 -16.98 17.14
C GLY A 100 2.54 -16.93 16.21
N THR A 101 2.51 -16.06 15.18
CA THR A 101 1.34 -15.97 14.26
C THR A 101 1.09 -17.26 13.46
N LEU A 102 2.13 -18.06 13.23
CA LEU A 102 2.07 -19.30 12.46
C LEU A 102 2.37 -20.55 13.30
N ASP A 103 2.51 -20.38 14.62
CA ASP A 103 2.73 -21.51 15.52
C ASP A 103 1.37 -22.21 15.69
N ASN A 104 1.29 -23.45 15.19
CA ASN A 104 0.12 -24.32 15.35
C ASN A 104 0.21 -25.11 16.66
#